data_AF-A0A538RHQ0-F1
#
_entry.id   AF-A0A538RHQ0-F1
#
_cell.length_a   1.000
_cell.length_b   1.000
_cell.length_c   1.000
_cell.angle_alpha   90.00
_cell.angle_beta   90.00
_cell.angle_gamma   90.00
#
_symmetry.space_group_name_H-M   'P 1'
#
loop_
_entity.id
_entity.type
_entity.pdbx_description
1 polymer ?
#
loop_
_entity_poly.entity_id
_entity_poly.type
_entity_poly.pdbx_seq_one_letter_code
_entity_poly.pdbx_strand_id
1 'polypeptide(L)'
;MFATRVYHYRQPAAVIIGLKELRKQGLTPRGLLFVALDPRGEIHLVVPEDLDAVDSVRVGDKLSLVSPLEGRFFHFDAVHRLPGDQVLWNGDRRLGDTGSAPEVAVAISAWLKGSSAKNVFLGCTPHVPGSWWTINERSPVADLHALGFLDCVVDAHGILARKIDDPRLFLLGFSTLAQNGNPTTGWTEVFTSDLGNILLVERRVLHYRLALTCERGLLEIDISHLPDLVIETARVPMRSGFGVVGRIDNGAFAVTVGTIESWGLTNMSPATLVGSSIPSLLELPRMLKAMPIDSGPEGPEIDPAPSAPDAPAPPGPDSTLPDA
;
A
#
# COMPACT_ATOMS: atom_id res chain seq x y z
N MET A 1 -12.93 -10.81 15.60
CA MET A 1 -13.23 -10.97 14.16
C MET A 1 -14.73 -10.98 14.01
N PHE A 2 -15.31 -10.05 13.24
CA PHE A 2 -16.76 -10.04 13.00
C PHE A 2 -17.10 -10.98 11.84
N ALA A 3 -18.31 -11.55 11.85
CA ALA A 3 -18.76 -12.45 10.79
C ALA A 3 -18.87 -11.68 9.47
N THR A 4 -18.45 -12.32 8.38
CA THR A 4 -18.44 -11.72 7.04
C THR A 4 -19.27 -12.52 6.06
N ARG A 5 -19.82 -11.83 5.07
CA ARG A 5 -20.52 -12.42 3.94
C ARG A 5 -19.75 -12.12 2.65
N VAL A 6 -19.63 -13.13 1.80
CA VAL A 6 -19.01 -13.02 0.48
C VAL A 6 -20.10 -13.00 -0.58
N TYR A 7 -20.11 -11.94 -1.40
CA TYR A 7 -20.92 -11.85 -2.61
C TYR A 7 -20.04 -12.11 -3.82
N HIS A 8 -20.50 -13.00 -4.70
CA HIS A 8 -19.76 -13.44 -5.87
C HIS A 8 -20.47 -12.99 -7.15
N TYR A 9 -19.71 -12.41 -8.08
CA TYR A 9 -20.20 -11.95 -9.37
C TYR A 9 -19.28 -12.42 -10.49
N ARG A 10 -19.86 -13.00 -11.54
CA ARG A 10 -19.10 -13.45 -12.72
C ARG A 10 -18.77 -12.34 -13.71
N GLN A 11 -19.41 -11.19 -13.60
CA GLN A 11 -19.30 -10.09 -14.56
C GLN A 11 -19.25 -8.74 -13.85
N PRO A 12 -18.40 -7.79 -14.30
CA PRO A 12 -18.31 -6.46 -13.68
C PRO A 12 -19.63 -5.69 -13.67
N ALA A 13 -20.46 -5.83 -14.70
CA ALA A 13 -21.77 -5.17 -14.76
C ALA A 13 -22.72 -5.58 -13.61
N ALA A 14 -22.57 -6.80 -13.07
CA ALA A 14 -23.37 -7.25 -11.94
C ALA A 14 -22.92 -6.60 -10.61
N VAL A 15 -21.66 -6.17 -10.52
CA VAL A 15 -21.08 -5.54 -9.32
C VAL A 15 -21.79 -4.24 -8.98
N ILE A 16 -22.03 -3.36 -9.95
CA ILE A 16 -22.73 -2.09 -9.69
C ILE A 16 -24.18 -2.31 -9.24
N ILE A 17 -24.87 -3.31 -9.79
CA ILE A 17 -26.23 -3.67 -9.39
C ILE A 17 -26.20 -4.22 -7.96
N GLY A 18 -25.29 -5.15 -7.66
CA GLY A 18 -25.10 -5.72 -6.34
C GLY A 18 -24.81 -4.68 -5.28
N LEU A 19 -23.86 -3.76 -5.54
CA LEU A 19 -23.53 -2.66 -4.64
C LEU A 19 -24.70 -1.70 -4.41
N LYS A 20 -25.55 -1.47 -5.42
CA LYS A 20 -26.78 -0.67 -5.27
C LYS A 20 -27.81 -1.36 -4.38
N GLU A 21 -28.00 -2.67 -4.53
CA GLU A 21 -28.90 -3.42 -3.65
C GLU A 21 -28.37 -3.46 -2.22
N LEU A 22 -27.07 -3.69 -2.03
CA LEU A 22 -26.45 -3.66 -0.71
C LEU A 22 -26.56 -2.28 -0.04
N ARG A 23 -26.46 -1.18 -0.80
CA ARG A 23 -26.70 0.17 -0.28
C ARG A 23 -28.12 0.33 0.26
N LYS A 24 -29.13 -0.22 -0.41
CA LYS A 24 -30.52 -0.19 0.08
C LYS A 24 -30.67 -0.96 1.40
N GLN A 25 -29.82 -1.95 1.62
CA GLN A 25 -29.75 -2.73 2.86
C GLN A 25 -28.89 -2.07 3.95
N GLY A 26 -28.30 -0.89 3.69
CA GLY A 26 -27.50 -0.15 4.68
C GLY A 26 -25.99 -0.18 4.45
N LEU A 27 -25.48 -0.86 3.40
CA LEU A 27 -24.04 -0.90 3.14
C LEU A 27 -23.50 0.50 2.83
N THR A 28 -22.55 0.96 3.64
CA THR A 28 -21.78 2.18 3.40
C THR A 28 -20.43 1.86 2.74
N PRO A 29 -19.74 2.84 2.14
CA PRO A 29 -18.37 2.68 1.64
C PRO A 29 -17.39 2.12 2.67
N ARG A 30 -17.61 2.44 3.95
CA ARG A 30 -16.83 1.90 5.07
C ARG A 30 -17.11 0.41 5.29
N GLY A 31 -18.29 -0.08 4.98
CA GLY A 31 -18.65 -1.49 5.13
C GLY A 31 -18.15 -2.40 4.02
N LEU A 32 -17.60 -1.86 2.93
CA LEU A 32 -16.92 -2.67 1.93
C LEU A 32 -15.51 -3.00 2.43
N LEU A 33 -15.29 -4.25 2.83
CA LEU A 33 -14.08 -4.66 3.56
C LEU A 33 -12.98 -5.11 2.60
N PHE A 34 -13.33 -6.01 1.69
CA PHE A 34 -12.41 -6.55 0.69
C PHE A 34 -13.09 -6.59 -0.66
N VAL A 35 -12.30 -6.35 -1.70
CA VAL A 35 -12.67 -6.58 -3.09
C VAL A 35 -11.51 -7.34 -3.70
N ALA A 36 -11.80 -8.52 -4.25
CA ALA A 36 -10.79 -9.37 -4.84
C ALA A 36 -11.28 -10.00 -6.14
N LEU A 37 -10.33 -10.28 -7.02
CA LEU A 37 -10.54 -11.01 -8.26
C LEU A 37 -9.86 -12.36 -8.18
N ASP A 38 -10.56 -13.40 -8.60
CA ASP A 38 -9.96 -14.71 -8.82
C ASP A 38 -9.13 -14.73 -10.13
N PRO A 39 -8.40 -15.82 -10.44
CA PRO A 39 -7.62 -15.90 -11.67
C PRO A 39 -8.44 -15.90 -12.97
N ARG A 40 -9.76 -16.03 -12.87
CA ARG A 40 -10.71 -15.97 -14.00
C ARG A 40 -11.32 -14.57 -14.15
N GLY A 41 -10.96 -13.63 -13.27
CA GLY A 41 -11.53 -12.28 -13.23
C GLY A 41 -12.93 -12.22 -12.62
N GLU A 42 -13.37 -13.26 -11.91
CA GLU A 42 -14.62 -13.25 -11.14
C GLU A 42 -14.43 -12.43 -9.86
N ILE A 43 -15.49 -11.71 -9.47
CA ILE A 43 -15.44 -10.66 -8.47
C ILE A 43 -16.01 -11.17 -7.15
N HIS A 44 -15.24 -10.96 -6.07
CA HIS A 44 -15.63 -11.29 -4.71
C HIS A 44 -15.67 -10.01 -3.87
N LEU A 45 -16.86 -9.65 -3.38
CA LEU A 45 -17.07 -8.55 -2.44
C LEU A 45 -17.27 -9.13 -1.04
N VAL A 46 -16.47 -8.69 -0.09
CA VAL A 46 -16.60 -9.09 1.32
C VAL A 46 -17.13 -7.93 2.13
N VAL A 47 -18.22 -8.17 2.85
CA VAL A 47 -18.90 -7.20 3.73
C VAL A 47 -19.20 -7.86 5.09
N PRO A 48 -19.47 -7.10 6.15
CA PRO A 48 -19.97 -7.66 7.40
C PRO A 48 -21.33 -8.36 7.20
N GLU A 49 -21.61 -9.40 7.97
CA GLU A 49 -22.97 -9.96 8.03
C GLU A 49 -23.98 -8.98 8.62
N ASP A 50 -23.55 -8.26 9.66
CA ASP A 50 -24.29 -7.16 10.27
C ASP A 50 -23.79 -5.82 9.71
N LEU A 51 -24.59 -5.20 8.84
CA LEU A 51 -24.23 -3.95 8.18
C LEU A 51 -24.26 -2.75 9.13
N ASP A 52 -24.94 -2.85 10.28
CA ASP A 52 -24.94 -1.80 11.29
C ASP A 52 -23.63 -1.82 12.11
N ALA A 53 -22.94 -2.97 12.17
CA ALA A 53 -21.64 -3.10 12.82
C ALA A 53 -20.54 -2.26 12.14
N VAL A 54 -20.77 -1.76 10.92
CA VAL A 54 -19.83 -0.94 10.14
C VAL A 54 -19.42 0.35 10.85
N ASP A 55 -20.29 0.91 11.69
CA ASP A 55 -19.99 2.13 12.46
C ASP A 55 -18.85 1.93 13.46
N SER A 56 -18.60 0.68 13.86
CA SER A 56 -17.48 0.34 14.75
C SER A 56 -16.15 0.18 14.02
N VAL A 57 -16.14 -0.02 12.69
CA VAL A 57 -14.94 -0.37 11.92
C VAL A 57 -14.21 0.88 11.41
N ARG A 58 -13.07 1.22 12.00
CA ARG A 58 -12.21 2.31 11.53
C ARG A 58 -11.34 1.82 10.37
N VAL A 59 -10.83 2.75 9.54
CA VAL A 59 -10.01 2.39 8.37
C VAL A 59 -8.73 1.62 8.77
N GLY A 60 -8.09 2.00 9.87
CA GLY A 60 -6.95 1.26 10.42
C GLY A 60 -7.32 -0.16 10.87
N ASP A 61 -8.53 -0.35 11.40
CA ASP A 61 -9.01 -1.67 11.83
C ASP A 61 -9.15 -2.61 10.64
N LYS A 62 -9.53 -2.10 9.46
CA LYS A 62 -9.61 -2.91 8.24
C LYS A 62 -8.28 -3.55 7.87
N LEU A 63 -7.17 -2.85 8.11
CA LEU A 63 -5.82 -3.32 7.77
C LEU A 63 -5.35 -4.48 8.66
N SER A 64 -6.04 -4.70 9.78
CA SER A 64 -5.81 -5.85 10.67
C SER A 64 -6.70 -7.05 10.34
N LEU A 65 -7.65 -6.92 9.41
CA LEU A 65 -8.56 -7.99 9.05
C LEU A 65 -7.84 -9.03 8.19
N VAL A 66 -8.09 -10.30 8.49
CA VAL A 66 -7.71 -11.41 7.62
C VAL A 66 -8.81 -11.59 6.57
N SER A 67 -8.41 -11.69 5.30
CA SER A 67 -9.36 -11.96 4.21
C SER A 67 -10.00 -13.34 4.43
N PRO A 68 -11.34 -13.46 4.34
CA PRO A 68 -12.02 -14.76 4.45
C PRO A 68 -11.94 -15.58 3.16
N LEU A 69 -11.26 -15.09 2.12
CA LEU A 69 -11.15 -15.75 0.83
C LEU A 69 -9.95 -16.72 0.84
N GLU A 70 -10.21 -18.00 0.58
CA GLU A 70 -9.18 -19.04 0.50
C GLU A 70 -8.73 -19.29 -0.94
N GLY A 71 -7.42 -19.26 -1.17
CA GLY A 71 -6.81 -19.54 -2.47
C GLY A 71 -6.16 -18.32 -3.11
N ARG A 72 -5.94 -18.38 -4.42
CA ARG A 72 -5.23 -17.32 -5.15
C ARG A 72 -6.19 -16.23 -5.58
N PHE A 73 -6.15 -15.10 -4.88
CA PHE A 73 -6.92 -13.91 -5.20
C PHE A 73 -6.03 -12.68 -5.32
N PHE A 74 -6.44 -11.75 -6.18
CA PHE A 74 -5.79 -10.46 -6.40
C PHE A 74 -6.67 -9.36 -5.82
N HIS A 75 -6.12 -8.59 -4.88
CA HIS A 75 -6.92 -7.70 -4.04
C HIS A 75 -6.72 -6.24 -4.42
N PHE A 76 -7.82 -5.48 -4.34
CA PHE A 76 -7.75 -4.03 -4.31
C PHE A 76 -7.44 -3.57 -2.88
N ASP A 77 -6.68 -2.48 -2.77
CA ASP A 77 -6.39 -1.84 -1.49
C ASP A 77 -7.19 -0.55 -1.32
N ALA A 78 -7.37 0.19 -2.41
CA ALA A 78 -8.13 1.42 -2.43
C ALA A 78 -8.70 1.71 -3.81
N VAL A 79 -9.85 2.37 -3.82
CA VAL A 79 -10.45 2.97 -5.03
C VAL A 79 -10.81 4.42 -4.71
N HIS A 80 -10.33 5.33 -5.54
CA HIS A 80 -10.46 6.76 -5.40
C HIS A 80 -11.27 7.32 -6.56
N ARG A 81 -12.33 8.07 -6.22
CA ARG A 81 -13.08 8.89 -7.17
C ARG A 81 -12.46 10.28 -7.22
N LEU A 82 -11.86 10.60 -8.36
CA LEU A 82 -11.19 11.86 -8.63
C LEU A 82 -12.12 12.86 -9.34
N PRO A 83 -11.74 14.15 -9.46
CA PRO A 83 -12.47 15.11 -10.28
C PRO A 83 -12.64 14.66 -11.74
N GLY A 84 -13.76 15.04 -12.37
CA GLY A 84 -14.02 14.70 -13.78
C GLY A 84 -14.28 13.22 -14.02
N ASP A 85 -14.85 12.51 -13.04
CA ASP A 85 -15.17 11.07 -13.07
C ASP A 85 -13.98 10.11 -13.21
N GLN A 86 -12.77 10.65 -13.17
CA GLN A 86 -11.54 9.87 -13.18
C GLN A 86 -11.47 8.94 -11.96
N VAL A 87 -10.80 7.81 -12.14
CA VAL A 87 -10.66 6.76 -11.14
C VAL A 87 -9.19 6.43 -11.00
N LEU A 88 -8.71 6.42 -9.76
CA LEU A 88 -7.42 5.85 -9.38
C LEU A 88 -7.70 4.65 -8.46
N TRP A 89 -7.03 3.53 -8.68
CA TRP A 89 -7.08 2.41 -7.74
C TRP A 89 -5.69 1.87 -7.47
N ASN A 90 -5.53 1.37 -6.24
CA ASN A 90 -4.34 0.70 -5.76
C ASN A 90 -4.69 -0.75 -5.44
N GLY A 91 -3.72 -1.65 -5.59
CA GLY A 91 -3.94 -3.08 -5.35
C GLY A 91 -2.72 -3.93 -5.66
N ASP A 92 -2.95 -5.23 -5.67
CA ASP A 92 -2.02 -6.21 -6.19
C ASP A 92 -1.75 -5.99 -7.67
N ARG A 93 -0.50 -5.79 -8.08
CA ARG A 93 -0.08 -5.53 -9.47
C ARG A 93 -0.65 -6.55 -10.48
N ARG A 94 -0.91 -7.78 -10.05
CA ARG A 94 -1.48 -8.85 -10.89
C ARG A 94 -2.97 -8.66 -11.19
N LEU A 95 -3.62 -7.66 -10.60
CA LEU A 95 -4.95 -7.22 -11.03
C LEU A 95 -4.97 -6.88 -12.52
N GLY A 96 -3.86 -6.37 -13.06
CA GLY A 96 -3.69 -6.11 -14.50
C GLY A 96 -3.89 -7.35 -15.38
N ASP A 97 -3.66 -8.55 -14.85
CA ASP A 97 -3.75 -9.82 -15.59
C ASP A 97 -5.19 -10.34 -15.70
N THR A 98 -6.12 -9.82 -14.88
CA THR A 98 -7.49 -10.36 -14.75
C THR A 98 -8.47 -9.82 -15.78
N GLY A 99 -8.13 -8.74 -16.48
CA GLY A 99 -9.00 -8.04 -17.44
C GLY A 99 -10.14 -7.23 -16.81
N SER A 100 -10.79 -7.74 -15.75
CA SER A 100 -11.99 -7.14 -15.13
C SER A 100 -11.70 -6.02 -14.13
N ALA A 101 -10.44 -5.81 -13.72
CA ALA A 101 -10.11 -4.87 -12.66
C ALA A 101 -10.54 -3.41 -12.94
N PRO A 102 -10.34 -2.86 -14.15
CA PRO A 102 -10.74 -1.49 -14.47
C PRO A 102 -12.26 -1.27 -14.34
N GLU A 103 -13.07 -2.19 -14.86
CA GLU A 103 -14.53 -2.09 -14.80
C GLU A 103 -15.04 -2.20 -13.36
N VAL A 104 -14.40 -3.01 -12.52
CA VAL A 104 -14.72 -3.11 -11.09
C VAL A 104 -14.37 -1.82 -10.36
N ALA A 105 -13.19 -1.24 -10.61
CA ALA A 105 -12.79 0.04 -10.03
C ALA A 105 -13.76 1.17 -10.43
N VAL A 106 -14.16 1.22 -11.71
CA VAL A 106 -15.15 2.18 -12.22
C VAL A 106 -16.52 1.94 -11.61
N ALA A 107 -16.96 0.69 -11.47
CA ALA A 107 -18.22 0.36 -10.81
C ALA A 107 -18.24 0.81 -9.33
N ILE A 108 -17.14 0.61 -8.60
CA ILE A 108 -17.00 1.09 -7.21
C ILE A 108 -17.01 2.63 -7.18
N SER A 109 -16.23 3.29 -8.04
CA SER A 109 -16.21 4.76 -8.13
C SER A 109 -17.59 5.35 -8.45
N ALA A 110 -18.30 4.75 -9.39
CA ALA A 110 -19.67 5.13 -9.74
C ALA A 110 -20.65 4.86 -8.60
N TRP A 111 -20.50 3.75 -7.87
CA TRP A 111 -21.28 3.51 -6.66
C TRP A 111 -21.03 4.59 -5.63
N LEU A 112 -19.80 5.06 -5.42
CA LEU A 112 -19.50 6.14 -4.47
C LEU A 112 -20.23 7.45 -4.78
N LYS A 113 -20.66 7.67 -6.04
CA LYS A 113 -21.59 8.76 -6.38
C LYS A 113 -22.89 8.57 -5.59
N GLY A 114 -23.24 9.58 -4.79
CA GLY A 114 -24.38 9.51 -3.87
C GLY A 114 -24.01 9.15 -2.43
N SER A 115 -22.73 8.96 -2.12
CA SER A 115 -22.21 8.95 -0.75
C SER A 115 -21.39 10.21 -0.48
N SER A 116 -21.18 10.55 0.80
CA SER A 116 -20.24 11.61 1.20
C SER A 116 -18.77 11.21 0.98
N ALA A 117 -18.49 9.91 0.88
CA ALA A 117 -17.15 9.39 0.65
C ALA A 117 -16.74 9.53 -0.82
N LYS A 118 -15.49 9.95 -1.03
CA LYS A 118 -14.85 9.95 -2.36
C LYS A 118 -13.92 8.75 -2.57
N ASN A 119 -13.57 8.04 -1.50
CA ASN A 119 -12.60 6.95 -1.52
C ASN A 119 -13.16 5.76 -0.75
N VAL A 120 -12.77 4.56 -1.15
CA VAL A 120 -12.91 3.32 -0.37
C VAL A 120 -11.52 2.81 -0.07
N PHE A 121 -11.28 2.49 1.20
CA PHE A 121 -10.08 1.79 1.67
C PHE A 121 -10.47 0.38 2.09
N LEU A 122 -9.72 -0.60 1.63
CA LEU A 122 -9.97 -2.04 1.80
C LEU A 122 -8.91 -2.63 2.74
N GLY A 123 -9.22 -3.81 3.30
CA GLY A 123 -8.43 -4.42 4.37
C GLY A 123 -7.12 -5.07 3.92
N CYS A 124 -6.95 -5.35 2.63
CA CYS A 124 -5.72 -5.97 2.14
C CYS A 124 -4.57 -4.97 2.07
N THR A 125 -3.33 -5.44 2.28
CA THR A 125 -2.11 -4.73 1.92
C THR A 125 -1.49 -5.41 0.72
N PRO A 126 -1.07 -4.68 -0.33
CA PRO A 126 -0.61 -5.33 -1.54
C PRO A 126 0.77 -5.91 -1.29
N HIS A 127 0.94 -7.21 -1.52
CA HIS A 127 2.27 -7.84 -1.44
C HIS A 127 3.14 -7.40 -2.62
N VAL A 128 2.52 -7.03 -3.75
CA VAL A 128 3.18 -6.46 -4.92
C VAL A 128 2.36 -5.22 -5.32
N PRO A 129 2.72 -4.01 -4.85
CA PRO A 129 1.90 -2.82 -5.07
C PRO A 129 1.85 -2.45 -6.56
N GLY A 130 0.66 -2.06 -6.99
CA GLY A 130 0.38 -1.42 -8.26
C GLY A 130 -0.65 -0.31 -8.08
N SER A 131 -0.49 0.73 -8.89
CA SER A 131 -1.44 1.84 -9.01
C SER A 131 -1.83 2.00 -10.48
N TRP A 132 -3.11 2.28 -10.72
CA TRP A 132 -3.69 2.46 -12.05
C TRP A 132 -4.66 3.62 -12.08
N TRP A 133 -4.79 4.22 -13.26
CA TRP A 133 -5.70 5.33 -13.47
C TRP A 133 -6.51 5.14 -14.77
N THR A 134 -7.76 5.58 -14.77
CA THR A 134 -8.59 5.70 -15.98
C THR A 134 -9.59 6.86 -15.83
N ILE A 135 -10.16 7.30 -16.94
CA ILE A 135 -11.25 8.29 -16.95
C ILE A 135 -12.60 7.61 -16.72
N ASN A 136 -12.83 6.46 -17.36
CA ASN A 136 -14.09 5.71 -17.31
C ASN A 136 -13.90 4.29 -17.86
N GLU A 137 -14.96 3.47 -17.89
CA GLU A 137 -14.89 2.08 -18.33
C GLU A 137 -14.48 1.86 -19.81
N ARG A 138 -14.48 2.91 -20.64
CA ARG A 138 -14.10 2.84 -22.07
C ARG A 138 -12.74 3.45 -22.36
N SER A 139 -12.14 4.11 -21.38
CA SER A 139 -10.86 4.80 -21.55
C SER A 139 -9.69 3.84 -21.33
N PRO A 140 -8.57 4.02 -22.04
CA PRO A 140 -7.35 3.28 -21.77
C PRO A 140 -6.94 3.42 -20.30
N VAL A 141 -6.46 2.32 -19.74
CA VAL A 141 -5.90 2.29 -18.39
C VAL A 141 -4.44 2.70 -18.45
N ALA A 142 -4.05 3.61 -17.56
CA ALA A 142 -2.66 3.99 -17.35
C ALA A 142 -2.10 3.23 -16.14
N ASP A 143 -1.09 2.40 -16.40
CA ASP A 143 -0.33 1.68 -15.37
C ASP A 143 0.73 2.60 -14.77
N LEU A 144 0.43 3.25 -13.64
CA LEU A 144 1.34 4.24 -13.05
C LEU A 144 2.66 3.63 -12.58
N HIS A 145 2.61 2.37 -12.15
CA HIS A 145 3.79 1.61 -11.73
C HIS A 145 4.74 1.29 -12.90
N ALA A 146 4.23 1.22 -14.15
CA ALA A 146 5.08 1.12 -15.33
C ALA A 146 5.87 2.43 -15.60
N LEU A 147 5.39 3.57 -15.08
CA LEU A 147 6.09 4.85 -15.06
C LEU A 147 7.01 5.01 -13.83
N GLY A 148 7.10 3.98 -13.00
CA GLY A 148 7.89 3.94 -11.77
C GLY A 148 7.11 4.37 -10.51
N PHE A 149 5.85 4.80 -10.61
CA PHE A 149 5.05 5.25 -9.46
C PHE A 149 4.29 4.09 -8.81
N LEU A 150 4.67 3.70 -7.59
CA LEU A 150 4.15 2.48 -6.97
C LEU A 150 2.92 2.70 -6.09
N ASP A 151 3.07 3.48 -5.02
CA ASP A 151 2.00 3.76 -4.07
C ASP A 151 1.51 5.17 -4.30
N CYS A 152 0.25 5.30 -4.72
CA CYS A 152 -0.40 6.59 -4.90
C CYS A 152 -1.35 6.89 -3.74
N VAL A 153 -1.30 8.11 -3.21
CA VAL A 153 -2.27 8.63 -2.25
C VAL A 153 -2.91 9.89 -2.80
N VAL A 154 -4.20 10.06 -2.55
CA VAL A 154 -4.98 11.19 -3.07
C VAL A 154 -5.25 12.19 -1.95
N ASP A 155 -4.95 13.46 -2.22
CA ASP A 155 -5.31 14.58 -1.35
C ASP A 155 -6.19 15.60 -2.11
N ALA A 156 -6.46 16.76 -1.50
CA ALA A 156 -7.21 17.84 -2.14
C ALA A 156 -6.47 18.50 -3.32
N HIS A 157 -5.14 18.51 -3.33
CA HIS A 157 -4.32 19.16 -4.35
C HIS A 157 -4.07 18.25 -5.56
N GLY A 158 -3.99 16.94 -5.35
CA GLY A 158 -3.74 15.99 -6.43
C GLY A 158 -3.43 14.57 -5.96
N ILE A 159 -2.59 13.90 -6.75
CA ILE A 159 -2.09 12.55 -6.49
C ILE A 159 -0.64 12.65 -6.05
N LEU A 160 -0.35 12.20 -4.84
CA LEU A 160 1.02 12.02 -4.36
C LEU A 160 1.48 10.59 -4.65
N ALA A 161 2.73 10.42 -5.04
CA ALA A 161 3.29 9.11 -5.32
C ALA A 161 4.79 9.05 -5.01
N ARG A 162 5.24 7.87 -4.58
CA ARG A 162 6.67 7.53 -4.50
C ARG A 162 7.13 6.73 -5.73
N LYS A 163 8.45 6.64 -5.94
CA LYS A 163 9.05 5.74 -6.94
C LYS A 163 9.89 4.63 -6.30
N ILE A 164 10.20 3.60 -7.10
CA ILE A 164 11.18 2.56 -6.75
C ILE A 164 12.56 3.20 -6.61
N ASP A 165 13.32 2.81 -5.58
CA ASP A 165 14.69 3.28 -5.35
C ASP A 165 14.84 4.81 -5.39
N ASP A 166 13.83 5.54 -4.90
CA ASP A 166 13.82 7.00 -4.93
C ASP A 166 13.46 7.57 -3.54
N PRO A 167 14.27 8.48 -2.99
CA PRO A 167 13.97 9.16 -1.73
C PRO A 167 12.90 10.25 -1.87
N ARG A 168 12.38 10.51 -3.08
CA ARG A 168 11.49 11.63 -3.36
C ARG A 168 10.01 11.25 -3.37
N LEU A 169 9.20 12.22 -2.93
CA LEU A 169 7.76 12.22 -3.10
C LEU A 169 7.38 13.18 -4.24
N PHE A 170 6.50 12.72 -5.12
CA PHE A 170 6.04 13.46 -6.28
C PHE A 170 4.57 13.79 -6.16
N LEU A 171 4.16 14.94 -6.69
CA LEU A 171 2.77 15.38 -6.81
C LEU A 171 2.40 15.49 -8.29
N LEU A 172 1.23 14.97 -8.64
CA LEU A 172 0.50 15.31 -9.85
C LEU A 172 -0.74 16.10 -9.46
N GLY A 173 -0.68 17.42 -9.63
CA GLY A 173 -1.80 18.31 -9.29
C GLY A 173 -3.03 18.08 -10.16
N PHE A 174 -4.23 18.26 -9.61
CA PHE A 174 -5.47 18.06 -10.37
C PHE A 174 -5.63 19.03 -11.54
N SER A 175 -5.12 20.26 -11.43
CA SER A 175 -5.09 21.22 -12.54
C SER A 175 -4.25 20.70 -13.72
N THR A 176 -3.05 20.22 -13.43
CA THR A 176 -2.14 19.62 -14.42
C THR A 176 -2.73 18.35 -15.03
N LEU A 177 -3.30 17.46 -14.21
CA LEU A 177 -3.99 16.26 -14.68
C LEU A 177 -5.19 16.59 -15.58
N ALA A 178 -5.98 17.60 -15.23
CA ALA A 178 -7.10 18.06 -16.06
C ALA A 178 -6.63 18.66 -17.40
N GLN A 179 -5.51 19.40 -17.40
CA GLN A 179 -4.93 19.98 -18.62
C GLN A 179 -4.35 18.91 -19.55
N ASN A 180 -3.63 17.93 -19.01
CA ASN A 180 -2.97 16.88 -19.79
C ASN A 180 -3.94 15.76 -20.20
N GLY A 181 -5.04 15.60 -19.47
CA GLY A 181 -6.03 14.54 -19.67
C GLY A 181 -5.51 13.13 -19.36
N ASN A 182 -4.29 13.00 -18.83
CA ASN A 182 -3.68 11.73 -18.46
C ASN A 182 -2.55 11.96 -17.43
N PRO A 183 -2.17 10.92 -16.66
CA PRO A 183 -1.16 11.03 -15.60
C PRO A 183 0.27 10.69 -16.05
N THR A 184 0.56 10.64 -17.35
CA THR A 184 1.89 10.21 -17.82
C THR A 184 2.97 11.29 -17.68
N THR A 185 2.58 12.55 -17.56
CA THR A 185 3.48 13.71 -17.44
C THR A 185 2.94 14.73 -16.44
N GLY A 186 3.80 15.66 -16.00
CA GLY A 186 3.42 16.75 -15.10
C GLY A 186 3.62 16.47 -13.60
N TRP A 187 4.31 15.37 -13.27
CA TRP A 187 4.73 15.07 -11.90
C TRP A 187 5.84 16.00 -11.44
N THR A 188 5.67 16.62 -10.27
CA THR A 188 6.64 17.51 -9.64
C THR A 188 7.14 16.92 -8.35
N GLU A 189 8.45 16.95 -8.12
CA GLU A 189 9.01 16.65 -6.80
C GLU A 189 8.51 17.69 -5.79
N VAL A 190 8.03 17.22 -4.63
CA VAL A 190 7.54 18.09 -3.54
C VAL A 190 8.25 17.85 -2.21
N PHE A 191 8.95 16.72 -2.08
CA PHE A 191 9.69 16.39 -0.87
C PHE A 191 10.82 15.39 -1.19
N THR A 192 11.94 15.51 -0.47
CA THR A 192 13.04 14.53 -0.50
C THR A 192 13.32 14.06 0.92
N SER A 193 13.35 12.73 1.12
CA SER A 193 13.65 12.11 2.41
C SER A 193 15.16 12.03 2.67
N ASP A 194 15.59 12.51 3.82
CA ASP A 194 16.95 12.29 4.35
C ASP A 194 17.15 10.88 4.92
N LEU A 195 16.07 10.11 5.08
CA LEU A 195 16.10 8.74 5.62
C LEU A 195 16.24 7.66 4.53
N GLY A 196 16.59 8.06 3.31
CA GLY A 196 16.76 7.14 2.17
C GLY A 196 15.49 6.97 1.37
N ASN A 197 15.43 5.89 0.59
CA ASN A 197 14.31 5.63 -0.31
C ASN A 197 12.98 5.60 0.46
N ILE A 198 11.93 6.17 -0.13
CA ILE A 198 10.58 6.06 0.42
C ILE A 198 10.06 4.67 0.02
N LEU A 199 9.85 3.81 1.01
CA LEU A 199 9.42 2.42 0.83
C LEU A 199 7.90 2.28 0.82
N LEU A 200 7.20 3.06 1.65
CA LEU A 200 5.74 3.08 1.70
C LEU A 200 5.22 4.48 1.97
N VAL A 201 4.07 4.79 1.40
CA VAL A 201 3.29 5.98 1.71
C VAL A 201 2.03 5.54 2.44
N GLU A 202 1.69 6.23 3.52
CA GLU A 202 0.43 6.01 4.21
C GLU A 202 -0.76 6.12 3.24
N ARG A 203 -1.70 5.18 3.31
CA ARG A 203 -2.77 5.04 2.30
C ARG A 203 -3.75 6.20 2.22
N ARG A 204 -3.80 7.05 3.24
CA ARG A 204 -4.68 8.23 3.27
C ARG A 204 -4.01 9.38 4.00
N VAL A 205 -4.28 10.58 3.50
CA VAL A 205 -3.95 11.82 4.19
C VAL A 205 -5.00 12.09 5.25
N LEU A 206 -4.57 12.46 6.46
CA LEU A 206 -5.46 12.94 7.52
C LEU A 206 -4.93 14.23 8.10
N HIS A 207 -5.79 15.25 8.24
CA HIS A 207 -5.40 16.57 8.76
C HIS A 207 -4.16 17.15 8.07
N TYR A 208 -4.05 16.94 6.76
CA TYR A 208 -2.88 17.34 5.94
C TYR A 208 -1.55 16.71 6.40
N ARG A 209 -1.61 15.64 7.18
CA ARG A 209 -0.45 14.83 7.59
C ARG A 209 -0.38 13.57 6.75
N LEU A 210 0.85 13.18 6.44
CA LEU A 210 1.16 11.94 5.76
C LEU A 210 2.39 11.30 6.42
N ALA A 211 2.30 10.02 6.76
CA ALA A 211 3.45 9.26 7.20
C ALA A 211 4.15 8.61 6.00
N LEU A 212 5.46 8.69 5.99
CA LEU A 212 6.34 8.06 5.00
C LEU A 212 7.20 7.03 5.73
N THR A 213 7.19 5.80 5.22
CA THR A 213 8.13 4.77 5.65
C THR A 213 9.35 4.82 4.73
N CYS A 214 10.53 5.01 5.30
CA CYS A 214 11.79 5.10 4.57
C CYS A 214 12.76 4.00 5.01
N GLU A 215 13.83 3.77 4.26
CA GLU A 215 14.85 2.74 4.57
C GLU A 215 15.42 2.85 5.99
N ARG A 216 15.65 4.07 6.47
CA ARG A 216 16.30 4.33 7.78
C ARG A 216 15.34 4.84 8.86
N GLY A 217 14.03 4.76 8.62
CA GLY A 217 13.03 5.12 9.63
C GLY A 217 11.77 5.72 9.06
N LEU A 218 11.07 6.52 9.88
CA LEU A 218 9.77 7.09 9.54
C LEU A 218 9.84 8.61 9.54
N LEU A 219 9.09 9.22 8.62
CA LEU A 219 8.86 10.65 8.55
C LEU A 219 7.37 10.94 8.64
N GLU A 220 7.02 12.05 9.27
CA GLU A 220 5.71 12.67 9.11
C GLU A 220 5.89 14.03 8.46
N ILE A 221 5.08 14.30 7.45
CA ILE A 221 5.09 15.56 6.73
C ILE A 221 3.74 16.26 6.79
N ASP A 222 3.77 17.59 6.82
CA ASP A 222 2.67 18.50 6.52
C ASP A 222 2.59 18.74 5.02
N ILE A 223 1.41 18.57 4.44
CA ILE A 223 1.13 18.83 3.03
C ILE A 223 0.05 19.91 2.83
N SER A 224 -0.27 20.70 3.86
CA SER A 224 -1.30 21.75 3.79
C SER A 224 -0.96 22.90 2.83
N HIS A 225 0.31 23.02 2.44
CA HIS A 225 0.82 24.08 1.57
C HIS A 225 1.30 23.56 0.21
N LEU A 226 0.86 22.37 -0.21
CA LEU A 226 1.18 21.86 -1.54
C LEU A 226 0.67 22.80 -2.66
N PRO A 227 1.38 22.92 -3.79
CA PRO A 227 2.67 22.27 -4.10
C PRO A 227 3.89 23.00 -3.53
N ASP A 228 3.71 24.18 -2.95
CA ASP A 228 4.80 25.14 -2.69
C ASP A 228 5.68 24.75 -1.51
N LEU A 229 5.11 24.08 -0.50
CA LEU A 229 5.82 23.72 0.72
C LEU A 229 5.31 22.41 1.32
N VAL A 230 6.28 21.54 1.64
CA VAL A 230 6.09 20.36 2.49
C VAL A 230 6.96 20.54 3.73
N ILE A 231 6.38 20.38 4.92
CA ILE A 231 7.09 20.59 6.19
C ILE A 231 7.25 19.25 6.89
N GLU A 232 8.50 18.84 7.17
CA GLU A 232 8.73 17.70 8.05
C GLU A 232 8.31 18.07 9.49
N THR A 233 7.41 17.28 10.09
CA THR A 233 6.91 17.52 11.44
C THR A 233 7.28 16.45 12.45
N ALA A 234 7.71 15.29 11.98
CA ALA A 234 8.35 14.29 12.83
C ALA A 234 9.37 13.49 12.03
N ARG A 235 10.47 13.13 12.70
CA ARG A 235 11.51 12.25 12.18
C ARG A 235 11.88 11.22 13.21
N VAL A 236 11.83 9.96 12.79
CA VAL A 236 12.03 8.82 13.68
C VAL A 236 13.02 7.85 13.04
N PRO A 237 14.32 8.02 13.30
CA PRO A 237 15.32 7.04 12.91
C PRO A 237 15.06 5.73 13.65
N MET A 238 14.92 4.63 12.93
CA MET A 238 14.69 3.32 13.54
C MET A 238 15.14 2.16 12.65
N ARG A 239 15.22 0.97 13.26
CA ARG A 239 15.51 -0.25 12.50
C ARG A 239 14.48 -0.44 11.40
N SER A 240 15.00 -0.81 10.26
CA SER A 240 14.31 -0.94 9.00
C SER A 240 13.38 -2.19 9.04
N GLY A 241 12.25 -2.16 8.34
CA GLY A 241 11.30 -3.29 8.24
C GLY A 241 9.92 -3.03 8.85
N PHE A 242 9.73 -1.93 9.59
CA PHE A 242 8.40 -1.44 9.96
C PHE A 242 7.82 -0.57 8.86
N GLY A 243 6.50 -0.62 8.68
CA GLY A 243 5.79 0.23 7.72
C GLY A 243 4.50 0.81 8.30
N VAL A 244 4.30 2.12 8.17
CA VAL A 244 3.02 2.76 8.50
C VAL A 244 2.12 2.67 7.28
N VAL A 245 1.05 1.87 7.37
CA VAL A 245 0.09 1.65 6.28
C VAL A 245 -1.16 2.51 6.41
N GLY A 246 -1.42 3.04 7.60
CA GLY A 246 -2.58 3.88 7.86
C GLY A 246 -2.54 4.46 9.27
N ARG A 247 -3.39 5.45 9.51
CA ARG A 247 -3.71 5.90 10.87
C ARG A 247 -5.21 6.02 11.09
N ILE A 248 -5.61 6.00 12.35
CA ILE A 248 -6.98 6.17 12.81
C ILE A 248 -7.16 7.60 13.30
N ASP A 249 -8.35 8.19 13.09
CA ASP A 249 -8.69 9.60 13.38
C ASP A 249 -8.47 10.01 14.87
N ASN A 250 -8.14 9.05 15.76
CA ASN A 250 -7.95 9.22 17.20
C ASN A 250 -6.55 8.80 17.71
N GLY A 251 -5.52 8.80 16.88
CA GLY A 251 -4.12 8.76 17.37
C GLY A 251 -3.34 7.47 17.13
N ALA A 252 -4.01 6.36 16.82
CA ALA A 252 -3.35 5.10 16.55
C ALA A 252 -2.87 4.96 15.10
N PHE A 253 -1.70 4.36 14.93
CA PHE A 253 -1.13 3.97 13.64
C PHE A 253 -1.37 2.48 13.39
N ALA A 254 -1.79 2.14 12.19
CA ALA A 254 -1.74 0.77 11.68
C ALA A 254 -0.33 0.53 11.12
N VAL A 255 0.42 -0.33 11.79
CA VAL A 255 1.81 -0.64 11.48
C VAL A 255 1.94 -2.09 11.06
N THR A 256 2.63 -2.33 9.95
CA THR A 256 3.04 -3.66 9.50
C THR A 256 4.54 -3.85 9.69
N VAL A 257 4.98 -5.10 9.64
CA VAL A 257 6.39 -5.48 9.61
C VAL A 257 6.60 -6.37 8.40
N GLY A 258 7.67 -6.13 7.64
CA GLY A 258 8.05 -6.90 6.47
C GLY A 258 9.55 -6.88 6.20
N THR A 259 9.96 -7.63 5.19
CA THR A 259 11.33 -7.61 4.67
C THR A 259 11.48 -6.44 3.70
N ILE A 260 12.60 -5.73 3.75
CA ILE A 260 12.84 -4.59 2.86
C ILE A 260 13.30 -5.08 1.50
N GLU A 261 12.71 -4.48 0.48
CA GLU A 261 13.13 -4.57 -0.91
C GLU A 261 13.29 -3.16 -1.49
N SER A 262 13.98 -3.05 -2.62
CA SER A 262 14.11 -1.81 -3.40
C SER A 262 12.78 -1.12 -3.73
N TRP A 263 11.73 -1.93 -3.84
CA TRP A 263 10.40 -1.48 -4.24
C TRP A 263 9.41 -1.34 -3.07
N GLY A 264 9.79 -1.65 -1.83
CA GLY A 264 8.91 -1.53 -0.65
C GLY A 264 9.15 -2.60 0.41
N LEU A 265 8.07 -3.16 0.95
CA LEU A 265 8.11 -4.25 1.93
C LEU A 265 7.49 -5.54 1.36
N THR A 266 8.19 -6.67 1.50
CA THR A 266 7.70 -8.04 1.24
C THR A 266 7.34 -8.76 2.54
N ASN A 267 6.67 -9.91 2.41
CA ASN A 267 6.37 -10.81 3.53
C ASN A 267 5.73 -10.08 4.72
N MET A 268 4.82 -9.15 4.42
CA MET A 268 4.21 -8.28 5.41
C MET A 268 3.27 -9.06 6.32
N SER A 269 3.42 -8.86 7.63
CA SER A 269 2.45 -9.29 8.62
C SER A 269 1.18 -8.42 8.55
N PRO A 270 0.00 -8.94 8.96
CA PRO A 270 -1.18 -8.11 9.16
C PRO A 270 -0.86 -6.88 10.03
N ALA A 271 -1.46 -5.74 9.69
CA ALA A 271 -1.15 -4.52 10.41
C ALA A 271 -1.67 -4.61 11.85
N THR A 272 -0.86 -4.16 12.81
CA THR A 272 -1.26 -4.01 14.20
C THR A 272 -1.48 -2.55 14.53
N LEU A 273 -2.49 -2.25 15.33
CA LEU A 273 -2.74 -0.90 15.80
C LEU A 273 -1.84 -0.57 16.98
N VAL A 274 -1.08 0.52 16.84
CA VAL A 274 -0.10 1.00 17.80
C VAL A 274 -0.35 2.48 18.02
N GLY A 275 -0.72 2.89 19.23
CA GLY A 275 -0.91 4.30 19.59
C GLY A 275 -1.79 4.50 20.81
N SER A 276 -1.69 5.71 21.39
CA SER A 276 -2.65 6.22 22.37
C SER A 276 -3.50 7.34 21.74
N SER A 277 -4.33 8.03 22.53
CA SER A 277 -5.25 9.08 22.08
C SER A 277 -4.56 10.33 21.49
N ILE A 278 -3.22 10.36 21.40
CA ILE A 278 -2.45 11.45 20.79
C ILE A 278 -1.61 10.87 19.63
N PRO A 279 -1.86 11.28 18.37
CA PRO A 279 -1.03 10.88 17.24
C PRO A 279 0.30 11.61 17.30
N SER A 280 1.36 10.95 17.77
CA SER A 280 2.71 11.39 17.46
C SER A 280 3.52 10.22 16.94
N LEU A 281 4.04 10.38 15.72
CA LEU A 281 4.97 9.42 15.14
C LEU A 281 6.19 9.21 16.06
N LEU A 282 6.59 10.24 16.83
CA LEU A 282 7.72 10.21 17.75
C LEU A 282 7.56 9.19 18.90
N GLU A 283 6.32 8.85 19.27
CA GLU A 283 6.06 7.85 20.32
C GLU A 283 6.19 6.41 19.79
N LEU A 284 6.07 6.23 18.48
CA LEU A 284 5.94 4.91 17.85
C LEU A 284 7.10 3.95 18.16
N PRO A 285 8.38 4.35 18.20
CA PRO A 285 9.48 3.43 18.55
C PRO A 285 9.35 2.86 19.96
N ARG A 286 8.89 3.68 20.92
CA ARG A 286 8.69 3.23 22.30
C ARG A 286 7.58 2.19 22.35
N MET A 287 6.52 2.42 21.58
CA MET A 287 5.36 1.52 21.54
C MET A 287 5.69 0.20 20.83
N LEU A 288 6.43 0.24 19.73
CA LEU A 288 6.85 -0.96 19.00
C LEU A 288 7.81 -1.82 19.82
N LYS A 289 8.68 -1.23 20.66
CA LYS A 289 9.52 -1.98 21.61
C LYS A 289 8.71 -2.69 22.71
N ALA A 290 7.51 -2.19 23.01
CA ALA A 290 6.63 -2.79 24.01
C ALA A 290 5.73 -3.88 23.42
N MET A 291 5.72 -4.07 22.09
CA MET A 291 5.01 -5.18 21.48
C MET A 291 5.79 -6.48 21.70
N PRO A 292 5.11 -7.57 22.09
CA PRO A 292 5.69 -8.89 21.97
C PRO A 292 6.01 -9.11 20.49
N ILE A 293 7.29 -9.16 20.15
CA ILE A 293 7.69 -9.72 18.87
C ILE A 293 7.42 -11.21 19.03
N ASP A 294 6.33 -11.71 18.42
CA ASP A 294 6.30 -13.13 18.09
C ASP A 294 7.54 -13.34 17.24
N SER A 295 8.55 -13.97 17.83
CA SER A 295 9.72 -14.44 17.13
C SER A 295 9.20 -15.35 16.02
N GLY A 296 9.10 -14.81 14.80
CA GLY A 296 9.03 -15.63 13.61
C GLY A 296 10.13 -16.69 13.68
N PRO A 297 9.95 -17.84 13.01
CA PRO A 297 10.84 -18.98 13.17
C PRO A 297 12.27 -18.49 13.01
N GLU A 298 13.10 -18.73 14.03
CA GLU A 298 14.52 -18.45 13.97
C GLU A 298 15.01 -18.93 12.60
N GLY A 299 15.48 -17.99 11.77
CA GLY A 299 16.15 -18.35 10.53
C GLY A 299 17.22 -19.38 10.89
N PRO A 300 17.44 -20.41 10.04
CA PRO A 300 18.38 -21.47 10.38
C PRO A 300 19.69 -20.83 10.84
N GLU A 301 20.10 -21.20 12.05
CA GLU A 301 21.38 -20.85 12.63
C GLU A 301 22.43 -21.13 11.56
N ILE A 302 23.00 -20.06 10.97
CA ILE A 302 24.06 -20.22 10.00
C ILE A 302 25.26 -20.65 10.83
N ASP A 303 25.44 -21.96 10.93
CA ASP A 303 26.68 -22.55 11.39
C ASP A 303 27.81 -21.85 10.62
N PRO A 304 28.81 -21.26 11.30
CA PRO A 304 29.95 -20.70 10.61
C PRO A 304 30.57 -21.81 9.76
N ALA A 305 30.69 -21.54 8.47
CA ALA A 305 31.21 -22.49 7.49
C ALA A 305 32.50 -23.13 8.04
N PRO A 306 32.67 -24.47 7.95
CA PRO A 306 33.89 -25.11 8.38
C PRO A 306 35.06 -24.46 7.65
N SER A 307 36.04 -24.02 8.43
CA SER A 307 37.29 -23.45 7.96
C SER A 307 37.85 -24.32 6.83
N ALA A 308 38.11 -23.69 5.68
CA ALA A 308 38.69 -24.36 4.53
C ALA A 308 39.98 -25.10 4.96
N PRO A 309 40.19 -26.35 4.52
CA PRO A 309 41.44 -27.06 4.80
C PRO A 309 42.60 -26.32 4.14
N ASP A 310 43.70 -26.20 4.89
CA ASP A 310 44.92 -25.52 4.48
C ASP A 310 45.34 -25.88 3.06
N ALA A 311 45.60 -24.85 2.25
CA ALA A 311 46.15 -25.01 0.93
C ALA A 311 47.51 -25.73 1.03
N PRO A 312 47.79 -26.75 0.19
CA PRO A 312 49.08 -27.42 0.21
C PRO A 312 50.20 -26.44 -0.16
N ALA A 313 51.28 -26.51 0.61
CA ALA A 313 52.47 -25.67 0.44
C ALA A 313 53.02 -25.77 -1.00
N PRO A 314 53.54 -24.65 -1.56
CA PRO A 314 54.13 -24.67 -2.89
C PRO A 314 55.36 -25.60 -2.93
N PRO A 315 55.57 -26.35 -4.01
CA PRO A 315 56.75 -27.19 -4.15
C PRO A 315 58.01 -26.32 -4.20
N GLY A 316 59.01 -26.72 -3.40
CA GLY A 316 60.33 -26.08 -3.37
C GLY A 316 61.06 -26.20 -4.72
N PRO A 317 62.04 -25.31 -4.98
CA PRO A 317 62.71 -25.25 -6.27
C PRO A 317 63.51 -26.51 -6.56
N ASP A 318 63.15 -27.19 -7.65
CA ASP A 318 63.83 -28.37 -8.15
C ASP A 318 65.20 -27.97 -8.71
N SER A 319 66.25 -28.35 -7.99
CA SER A 319 67.63 -28.11 -8.37
C SER A 319 68.13 -29.28 -9.22
N THR A 320 68.08 -29.17 -10.55
CA THR A 320 69.02 -29.89 -11.44
C THR A 320 69.09 -29.20 -12.81
N LEU A 321 70.10 -28.36 -12.99
CA LEU A 321 70.72 -28.11 -14.30
C LEU A 321 71.79 -29.19 -14.50
N PRO A 322 71.87 -29.86 -15.66
CA PRO A 322 73.02 -30.68 -16.02
C PRO A 322 74.04 -29.83 -16.76
N ASP A 323 75.32 -29.99 -16.49
CA ASP A 323 76.38 -29.61 -17.44
C ASP A 323 77.57 -30.55 -17.30
N ALA A 324 77.99 -31.11 -18.45
CA ALA A 324 79.28 -31.73 -18.78
C ALA A 324 79.82 -32.90 -17.93
#